data_AF-A0A0S8GQZ0-F1
#
_entry.id   AF-A0A0S8GQZ0-F1
#
_cell.length_a   1.000
_cell.length_b   1.000
_cell.length_c   1.000
_cell.angle_alpha   90.00
_cell.angle_beta   90.00
_cell.angle_gamma   90.00
#
_symmetry.space_group_name_H-M   'P 1'
#
loop_
_entity.id
_entity.type
_entity.pdbx_description
1 polymer ?
#
loop_
_entity_poly.entity_id
_entity_poly.type
_entity_poly.pdbx_seq_one_letter_code
_entity_poly.pdbx_strand_id
1 'polypeptide(L)'
;MDGKVEGLVGVSRERDYGIYFSDHSEKLRPYLNSITVMRAIRASLDLVDQYRGPVMSIATDAEACRLLHRLGFTHLHGAWYGWLN
;
A
#
# COMPACT_ATOMS: atom_id res chain seq x y z
N MET A 1 -13.80 -4.35 16.75
CA MET A 1 -14.13 -3.78 15.42
C MET A 1 -15.56 -4.20 15.13
N ASP A 2 -16.48 -3.25 15.01
CA ASP A 2 -17.93 -3.48 15.00
C ASP A 2 -18.45 -3.99 13.64
N GLY A 3 -17.66 -4.80 12.93
CA GLY A 3 -17.96 -5.29 11.58
C GLY A 3 -17.90 -4.23 10.47
N LYS A 4 -17.54 -2.98 10.79
CA LYS A 4 -17.41 -1.89 9.81
C LYS A 4 -16.02 -1.89 9.17
N VAL A 5 -15.98 -1.67 7.86
CA VAL A 5 -14.73 -1.49 7.11
C VAL A 5 -14.20 -0.08 7.43
N GLU A 6 -13.07 -0.03 8.12
CA GLU A 6 -12.40 1.22 8.54
C GLU A 6 -11.19 1.56 7.67
N GLY A 7 -10.85 0.70 6.70
CA GLY A 7 -9.79 0.94 5.74
C GLY A 7 -9.79 -0.09 4.61
N LEU A 8 -9.10 0.28 3.54
CA LEU A 8 -8.96 -0.48 2.31
C LEU A 8 -7.50 -0.41 1.87
N VAL A 9 -7.00 -1.52 1.34
CA VAL A 9 -5.73 -1.59 0.62
C VAL A 9 -5.95 -2.44 -0.63
N GLY A 10 -5.36 -2.06 -1.75
CA GLY A 10 -5.58 -2.76 -2.99
C GLY A 10 -4.69 -2.31 -4.13
N VAL A 11 -4.85 -2.97 -5.28
CA VAL A 11 -4.25 -2.59 -6.55
C VAL A 11 -5.36 -2.21 -7.51
N SER A 12 -5.35 -0.97 -8.00
CA SER A 12 -6.19 -0.53 -9.11
C SER A 12 -5.42 -0.69 -10.42
N ARG A 13 -6.10 -1.01 -11.52
CA ARG A 13 -5.46 -1.07 -12.84
C ARG A 13 -5.56 0.28 -13.52
N GLU A 14 -4.41 0.84 -13.90
CA GLU A 14 -4.30 2.10 -14.64
C GLU A 14 -3.52 1.85 -15.94
N ARG A 15 -4.26 1.69 -17.05
CA ARG A 15 -3.69 1.38 -18.38
C ARG A 15 -2.73 0.18 -18.34
N ASP A 16 -1.42 0.46 -18.36
CA ASP A 16 -0.32 -0.49 -18.50
C ASP A 16 0.33 -0.89 -17.16
N TYR A 17 -0.08 -0.27 -16.04
CA TYR A 17 0.47 -0.55 -14.72
C TYR A 17 -0.61 -0.63 -13.63
N GLY A 18 -0.28 -1.25 -12.51
CA GLY A 18 -1.10 -1.25 -11.32
C GLY A 18 -0.78 -0.05 -10.42
N ILE A 19 -1.76 0.51 -9.74
CA ILE A 19 -1.57 1.45 -8.64
C ILE A 19 -1.90 0.73 -7.34
N TYR A 20 -0.89 0.48 -6.51
CA TYR A 20 -1.07 0.07 -5.12
C TYR A 20 -1.47 1.29 -4.30
N PHE A 21 -2.56 1.16 -3.55
CA PHE A 21 -3.12 2.26 -2.77
C PHE A 21 -3.69 1.77 -1.45
N SER A 22 -3.81 2.69 -0.52
CA SER A 22 -4.54 2.49 0.73
C SER A 22 -5.37 3.72 1.05
N ASP A 23 -6.55 3.50 1.62
CA ASP A 23 -7.40 4.55 2.18
C ASP A 23 -7.95 4.08 3.53
N HIS A 24 -8.21 5.01 4.44
CA HIS A 24 -8.64 4.67 5.79
C HIS A 24 -9.47 5.78 6.43
N SER A 25 -10.37 5.39 7.33
CA SER A 25 -11.10 6.34 8.16
C SER A 25 -10.17 7.01 9.19
N GLU A 26 -10.57 8.17 9.69
CA GLU A 26 -9.83 8.86 10.77
C GLU A 26 -9.74 8.01 12.05
N LYS A 27 -10.71 7.11 12.27
CA LYS A 27 -10.75 6.21 13.42
C LYS A 27 -9.66 5.15 13.38
N LEU A 28 -9.23 4.73 12.18
CA LEU A 28 -8.16 3.75 12.03
C LEU A 28 -6.77 4.37 12.25
N ARG A 29 -6.64 5.70 12.11
CA ARG A 29 -5.37 6.42 12.17
C ARG A 29 -4.48 6.11 13.40
N PRO A 30 -5.01 6.02 14.63
CA PRO A 30 -4.20 5.68 15.81
C PRO A 30 -3.63 4.25 15.78
N TYR A 31 -4.20 3.37 14.95
CA TYR A 31 -3.89 1.94 14.89
C TYR A 31 -3.05 1.55 13.67
N LEU A 32 -2.66 2.50 12.82
CA LEU A 32 -1.90 2.21 11.59
C LEU A 32 -0.57 1.48 11.88
N ASN A 33 0.04 1.79 13.02
CA ASN A 33 1.28 1.15 13.49
C ASN A 33 1.06 -0.15 14.28
N SER A 34 -0.18 -0.62 14.41
CA SER A 34 -0.48 -1.88 15.09
C SER A 34 -0.02 -3.10 14.28
N ILE A 35 0.38 -4.17 14.99
CA ILE A 35 0.79 -5.43 14.35
C ILE A 35 -0.33 -5.99 13.45
N THR A 36 -1.60 -5.82 13.84
CA THR A 36 -2.75 -6.29 13.07
C THR A 36 -2.87 -5.58 11.73
N VAL A 37 -2.79 -4.24 11.71
CA VAL A 37 -2.83 -3.46 10.46
C VAL A 37 -1.62 -3.79 9.59
N MET A 38 -0.42 -3.88 10.19
CA MET A 38 0.79 -4.24 9.46
C MET A 38 0.74 -5.65 8.85
N ARG A 39 0.07 -6.60 9.50
CA ARG A 39 -0.18 -7.95 8.92
C ARG A 39 -1.13 -7.89 7.75
N ALA A 40 -2.20 -7.09 7.83
CA ALA A 40 -3.13 -6.88 6.73
C ALA A 40 -2.43 -6.25 5.51
N ILE A 41 -1.60 -5.22 5.73
CA ILE A 41 -0.81 -4.57 4.65
C ILE A 41 0.20 -5.55 4.04
N ARG A 42 0.82 -6.43 4.83
CA ARG A 42 1.72 -7.46 4.29
C ARG A 42 0.96 -8.50 3.47
N ALA A 43 -0.20 -8.94 3.94
CA ALA A 43 -1.04 -9.88 3.19
C ALA A 43 -1.55 -9.27 1.87
N SER A 44 -1.80 -7.95 1.82
CA SER A 44 -2.19 -7.31 0.56
C SER A 44 -1.08 -7.22 -0.49
N LEU A 45 0.18 -7.53 -0.14
CA LEU A 45 1.24 -7.66 -1.14
C LEU A 45 1.01 -8.85 -2.08
N ASP A 46 0.22 -9.85 -1.67
CA ASP A 46 -0.21 -10.91 -2.58
C ASP A 46 -0.93 -10.35 -3.82
N LEU A 47 -1.63 -9.21 -3.69
CA LEU A 47 -2.27 -8.52 -4.80
C LEU A 47 -1.26 -7.90 -5.77
N VAL A 48 -0.13 -7.43 -5.24
CA VAL A 48 0.97 -6.86 -6.01
C VAL A 48 1.68 -7.97 -6.78
N ASP A 49 1.98 -9.09 -6.11
CA ASP A 49 2.64 -10.25 -6.72
C ASP A 49 1.78 -10.95 -7.78
N GLN A 50 0.46 -10.92 -7.65
CA GLN A 50 -0.46 -11.49 -8.65
C GLN A 50 -0.71 -10.57 -9.84
N TYR A 51 -0.34 -9.29 -9.75
CA TYR A 51 -0.57 -8.33 -10.82
C TYR A 51 0.36 -8.61 -12.01
N ARG A 52 -0.21 -8.74 -13.21
CA ARG A 52 0.56 -8.98 -14.44
C ARG A 52 1.08 -7.67 -15.00
N GLY A 53 2.22 -7.22 -14.48
CA GLY A 53 2.93 -6.03 -14.94
C GLY A 53 3.51 -5.21 -13.79
N PRO A 54 4.09 -4.03 -14.07
CA PRO A 54 4.63 -3.17 -13.03
C PRO A 54 3.50 -2.63 -12.14
N VAL A 55 3.78 -2.54 -10.85
CA VAL A 55 2.90 -1.89 -9.87
C VAL A 55 3.60 -0.67 -9.29
N MET A 56 2.88 0.43 -9.19
CA MET A 56 3.37 1.72 -8.72
C MET A 56 2.60 2.14 -7.47
N SER A 57 3.23 2.91 -6.61
CA SER A 57 2.61 3.51 -5.43
C SER A 57 3.11 4.94 -5.25
N ILE A 58 2.27 5.80 -4.67
CA ILE A 58 2.63 7.18 -4.32
C ILE A 58 2.71 7.30 -2.81
N ALA A 59 3.82 7.85 -2.30
CA ALA A 59 3.99 8.19 -0.90
C ALA A 59 3.62 9.66 -0.67
N THR A 60 2.57 9.93 0.11
CA THR A 60 2.13 11.31 0.40
C THR A 60 2.89 11.98 1.53
N ASP A 61 3.61 11.21 2.34
CA ASP A 61 4.39 11.69 3.48
C ASP A 61 5.59 10.80 3.80
N ALA A 62 6.42 11.23 4.77
CA ALA A 62 7.63 10.52 5.16
C ALA A 62 7.37 9.15 5.81
N GLU A 63 6.21 8.93 6.42
CA GLU A 63 5.84 7.64 7.00
C GLU A 63 5.49 6.64 5.89
N ALA A 64 4.72 7.08 4.89
CA ALA A 64 4.43 6.31 3.69
C ALA A 64 5.71 5.94 2.92
N CYS A 65 6.68 6.86 2.78
CA CYS A 65 7.98 6.57 2.17
C CYS A 65 8.72 5.43 2.89
N ARG A 66 8.79 5.49 4.23
CA ARG A 66 9.44 4.45 5.05
C ARG A 66 8.70 3.13 4.96
N LEU A 67 7.38 3.17 4.96
CA LEU A 67 6.54 1.97 4.86
C LEU A 67 6.74 1.27 3.52
N LEU A 68 6.64 1.98 2.40
CA LEU A 68 6.82 1.40 1.06
C LEU A 68 8.21 0.80 0.88
N HIS A 69 9.25 1.49 1.36
CA HIS A 69 10.60 0.94 1.37
C HIS A 69 10.69 -0.35 2.20
N ARG A 70 10.08 -0.37 3.39
CA ARG A 70 10.04 -1.57 4.25
C ARG A 70 9.23 -2.72 3.65
N LEU A 71 8.23 -2.42 2.82
CA LEU A 71 7.43 -3.41 2.12
C LEU A 71 8.15 -4.00 0.91
N GLY A 72 9.27 -3.41 0.46
CA GLY A 72 10.08 -3.91 -0.65
C GLY A 72 9.92 -3.13 -1.95
N PHE A 73 9.13 -2.05 -1.96
CA PHE A 73 9.04 -1.19 -3.13
C PHE A 73 10.35 -0.42 -3.35
N THR A 74 10.76 -0.32 -4.61
CA THR A 74 11.92 0.47 -5.03
C THR A 74 11.53 1.93 -5.20
N HIS A 75 12.30 2.85 -4.64
CA HIS A 75 12.12 4.29 -4.90
C HIS A 75 12.51 4.62 -6.34
N LEU A 76 11.67 5.36 -7.05
CA LEU A 76 11.90 5.71 -8.45
C LEU A 76 12.30 7.18 -8.60
N HIS A 77 11.38 8.09 -8.33
CA HIS A 77 11.61 9.54 -8.36
C HIS A 77 10.52 10.26 -7.58
N GLY A 78 10.87 11.36 -6.89
CA GLY A 78 9.92 12.14 -6.09
C GLY A 78 9.17 11.25 -5.09
N ALA A 79 7.84 11.26 -5.16
CA ALA A 79 6.95 10.46 -4.32
C ALA A 79 6.65 9.05 -4.86
N TRP A 80 7.23 8.67 -6.01
CA TRP A 80 6.89 7.43 -6.71
C TRP A 80 7.78 6.26 -6.29
N TYR A 81 7.11 5.13 -6.07
CA TYR A 81 7.67 3.84 -5.71
C TYR A 81 7.16 2.76 -6.67
N GLY A 82 8.01 1.79 -7.00
CA GLY A 82 7.70 0.74 -7.97
C GLY A 82 8.00 -0.66 -7.45
N TRP A 83 7.13 -1.60 -7.82
CA TRP A 83 7.33 -3.04 -7.77
C TRP A 83 7.49 -3.51 -9.21
N LEU A 84 8.73 -3.83 -9.60
CA LEU A 84 9.13 -4.05 -10.98
C LEU A 84 9.57 -5.52 -11.23
N ASN A 85 9.05 -6.44 -10.41
CA ASN A 85 9.37 -7.87 -10.50
C ASN A 85 8.96 -8.48 -11.85
#